data_AF-A0A7K3MCK3-F1
#
_entry.id   AF-A0A7K3MCK3-F1
#
_cell.length_a   1.000
_cell.length_b   1.000
_cell.length_c   1.000
_cell.angle_alpha   90.00
_cell.angle_beta   90.00
_cell.angle_gamma   90.00
#
_symmetry.space_group_name_H-M   'P 1'
#
loop_
_entity.id
_entity.type
_entity.pdbx_description
1 polymer ?
#
loop_
_entity_poly.entity_id
_entity_poly.type
_entity_poly.pdbx_seq_one_letter_code
_entity_poly.pdbx_strand_id
1 'polypeptide(L)' 'MGVTLVATWEEIEAARLAEVLERQALHRRLASVRQAGMTPEVDDVLAAIDEHASPYRDFDRINARDDY' A
#
# COMPACT_ATOMS: atom_id res chain seq x y z
N MET A 1 -30.47 1.16 19.80
CA MET A 1 -30.47 1.35 18.34
C MET A 1 -29.06 1.10 17.86
N GLY A 2 -28.81 -0.01 17.18
CA GLY A 2 -27.50 -0.31 16.61
C GLY A 2 -27.31 0.54 15.36
N VAL A 3 -26.31 1.42 15.35
CA VAL A 3 -25.92 2.14 14.14
C VAL A 3 -25.17 1.13 13.28
N THR A 4 -25.83 0.62 12.24
CA THR A 4 -25.14 -0.15 11.21
C THR A 4 -24.32 0.85 10.38
N LEU A 5 -23.02 0.96 10.67
CA LEU A 5 -22.06 1.69 9.84
C LEU A 5 -21.89 0.91 8.53
N VAL A 6 -22.82 1.09 7.60
CA VAL A 6 -22.66 0.58 6.23
C VAL A 6 -22.00 1.72 5.46
N ALA A 7 -20.68 1.62 5.29
CA ALA A 7 -19.97 2.47 4.35
C ALA A 7 -20.59 2.32 2.96
N THR A 8 -20.76 3.43 2.27
CA THR A 8 -21.18 3.45 0.88
C THR A 8 -20.12 2.78 -0.01
N TRP A 9 -20.53 2.29 -1.18
CA TRP A 9 -19.57 1.72 -2.15
C TRP A 9 -18.50 2.73 -2.57
N GLU A 10 -18.85 4.01 -2.71
CA GLU A 10 -17.90 5.09 -3.02
C GLU A 10 -16.85 5.27 -1.93
N GLU A 11 -17.24 5.20 -0.65
CA GLU A 11 -16.29 5.28 0.48
C GLU A 11 -15.35 4.06 0.52
N ILE A 12 -15.88 2.87 0.20
CA ILE A 12 -15.07 1.65 0.12
C ILE A 12 -14.07 1.74 -1.03
N GLU A 13 -14.49 2.20 -2.21
CA GLU A 13 -13.61 2.39 -3.37
C GLU A 13 -12.56 3.47 -3.11
N ALA A 14 -12.94 4.59 -2.50
CA ALA A 14 -12.02 5.66 -2.14
C ALA A 14 -10.97 5.19 -1.12
N ALA A 15 -11.38 4.46 -0.09
CA ALA A 15 -10.47 3.88 0.89
C ALA A 15 -9.50 2.90 0.24
N ARG A 16 -9.99 2.04 -0.67
CA ARG A 16 -9.14 1.08 -1.39
C ARG A 16 -8.15 1.78 -2.31
N LEU A 17 -8.59 2.83 -3.01
CA LEU A 17 -7.71 3.63 -3.87
C LEU A 17 -6.59 4.31 -3.06
N ALA A 18 -6.94 4.90 -1.92
CA ALA A 18 -5.97 5.53 -1.02
C ALA A 18 -4.90 4.53 -0.56
N GLU A 19 -5.31 3.34 -0.13
CA GLU A 19 -4.41 2.27 0.30
C GLU A 19 -3.46 1.83 -0.84
N VAL A 20 -3.97 1.66 -2.06
CA VAL A 20 -3.13 1.32 -3.23
C VAL A 20 -2.11 2.41 -3.53
N LEU A 21 -2.50 3.68 -3.47
CA LEU A 21 -1.60 4.81 -3.72
C LEU A 21 -0.48 4.90 -2.67
N GLU A 22 -0.80 4.63 -1.40
CA GLU A 22 0.19 4.58 -0.31
C GLU A 22 1.21 3.46 -0.52
N ARG A 23 0.75 2.26 -0.89
CA ARG A 23 1.63 1.12 -1.20
C ARG A 23 2.55 1.41 -2.39
N GLN A 24 2.03 2.02 -3.44
CA GLN A 24 2.84 2.46 -4.58
C GLN A 24 3.87 3.52 -4.18
N ALA A 25 3.50 4.46 -3.30
CA ALA A 25 4.44 5.47 -2.81
C ALA A 25 5.57 4.85 -2.00
N LEU A 26 5.27 3.90 -1.10
CA LEU A 26 6.26 3.13 -0.35
C LEU A 26 7.20 2.38 -1.31
N HIS A 27 6.66 1.71 -2.33
CA HIS A 27 7.46 1.01 -3.33
C HIS A 27 8.44 1.95 -4.04
N ARG A 28 7.97 3.12 -4.50
CA ARG A 28 8.82 4.13 -5.16
C ARG A 28 9.91 4.65 -4.23
N ARG A 29 9.61 4.91 -2.96
CA ARG A 29 10.62 5.34 -1.96
C ARG A 29 11.70 4.29 -1.78
N LEU A 30 11.31 3.04 -1.54
CA LEU A 30 12.26 1.92 -1.37
C LEU A 30 13.10 1.69 -2.64
N ALA A 31 12.50 1.80 -3.82
CA ALA A 31 13.21 1.70 -5.09
C ALA A 31 14.25 2.81 -5.25
N SER A 32 13.87 4.05 -4.93
CA SER A 32 14.79 5.21 -4.97
C SER A 32 15.95 5.05 -3.99
N VAL A 33 15.67 4.67 -2.75
CA VAL A 33 16.69 4.40 -1.72
C VAL A 33 17.67 3.32 -2.17
N ARG A 34 17.14 2.22 -2.74
CA ARG A 34 17.95 1.13 -3.29
C ARG A 34 18.83 1.61 -4.43
N GLN A 35 18.30 2.39 -5.37
CA GLN A 35 19.06 2.95 -6.50
C GLN A 35 20.16 3.91 -6.03
N ALA A 36 19.91 4.67 -4.97
CA ALA A 36 20.89 5.55 -4.36
C ALA A 36 21.96 4.81 -3.54
N GLY A 37 21.85 3.49 -3.37
CA GLY A 37 22.75 2.69 -2.52
C GLY A 37 22.64 3.03 -1.03
N MET A 38 21.52 3.62 -0.62
CA MET A 38 21.24 4.02 0.75
C MET A 38 20.52 2.90 1.50
N THR A 39 20.54 2.96 2.83
CA THR A 39 19.73 2.08 3.68
C THR A 39 18.36 2.71 3.87
N PRO A 40 17.26 1.94 3.74
CA PRO A 40 15.92 2.45 4.02
C PRO A 40 15.76 2.84 5.48
N GLU A 41 14.93 3.86 5.71
CA GLU A 41 14.58 4.28 7.05
C GLU A 41 13.78 3.20 7.78
N VAL A 42 13.83 3.22 9.12
CA VAL A 42 13.14 2.21 9.95
C VAL A 42 11.66 2.16 9.64
N ASP A 43 11.03 3.32 9.39
CA ASP A 43 9.60 3.41 9.08
C ASP A 43 9.26 2.74 7.74
N ASP A 44 10.07 2.93 6.70
CA ASP A 44 9.87 2.25 5.41
C ASP A 44 10.08 0.73 5.54
N VAL A 45 11.00 0.28 6.42
CA VAL A 45 11.20 -1.14 6.71
C VAL A 45 9.98 -1.73 7.43
N LEU A 46 9.47 -1.05 8.46
CA LEU A 46 8.28 -1.49 9.19
C LEU A 46 7.05 -1.54 8.29
N ALA A 47 6.85 -0.52 7.44
CA ALA A 47 5.77 -0.49 6.47
C ALA A 47 5.90 -1.62 5.43
N ALA A 48 7.11 -1.94 4.97
CA ALA A 48 7.32 -3.06 4.04
C ALA A 48 7.07 -4.43 4.68
N ILE A 49 7.40 -4.59 5.96
CA ILE A 49 7.12 -5.82 6.72
C ILE A 49 5.61 -5.99 6.90
N ASP A 50 4.90 -4.93 7.24
CA ASP A 50 3.45 -4.93 7.41
C ASP A 50 2.75 -5.25 6.08
N GLU A 51 3.16 -4.63 4.98
CA GLU A 51 2.68 -4.93 3.63
C GLU A 51 2.91 -6.40 3.26
N HIS A 52 4.08 -6.95 3.59
CA HIS A 52 4.38 -8.37 3.33
C HIS A 52 3.49 -9.32 4.16
N ALA A 53 2.99 -8.87 5.32
CA ALA A 53 2.07 -9.62 6.16
C ALA A 53 0.60 -9.52 5.69
N SER A 54 0.29 -8.62 4.74
CA SER A 54 -1.08 -8.42 4.24
C SER A 54 -1.60 -9.67 3.52
N PRO A 55 -2.79 -10.20 3.89
CA PRO A 55 -3.39 -11.36 3.24
C PRO A 55 -3.83 -11.08 1.79
N TYR A 56 -3.87 -9.81 1.39
CA TYR A 56 -4.26 -9.37 0.05
C TYR A 56 -3.08 -9.05 -0.88
N ARG A 57 -1.85 -9.20 -0.38
CA ARG A 57 -0.58 -8.99 -1.10
C ARG A 57 -0.59 -9.50 -2.55
N ASP A 58 -1.08 -10.71 -2.77
CA ASP A 58 -1.01 -11.35 -4.08
C ASP A 58 -2.04 -10.77 -5.08
N PHE A 59 -3.17 -10.24 -4.60
CA PHE A 59 -4.12 -9.48 -5.42
C PHE A 59 -3.55 -8.12 -5.82
N ASP A 60 -2.83 -7.47 -4.91
CA ASP A 60 -2.24 -6.15 -5.16
C ASP A 60 -1.04 -6.20 -6.12
N ARG A 61 -0.26 -7.29 -6.10
CA ARG A 61 0.78 -7.53 -7.13
C ARG A 61 0.23 -7.69 -8.54
N ILE A 62 -0.97 -8.24 -8.70
CA ILE A 62 -1.59 -8.44 -10.04
C ILE A 62 -2.07 -7.09 -10.60
N ASN A 63 -2.51 -6.17 -9.74
CA ASN A 63 -3.01 -4.85 -10.14
C ASN A 63 -1.92 -3.76 -10.21
N ALA A 64 -0.76 -3.98 -9.58
CA ALA A 64 0.41 -3.12 -9.71
C ALA A 64 1.14 -3.41 -11.03
N ARG A 65 0.59 -2.90 -12.13
CA ARG A 65 1.26 -2.91 -13.43
C ARG A 65 2.45 -1.93 -13.36
N ASP A 66 3.64 -2.47 -13.62
CA ASP A 66 4.96 -1.84 -13.41
C ASP A 66 5.35 -0.91 -14.58
N ASP A 67 4.38 -0.23 -15.21
CA ASP A 67 4.53 0.51 -16.47
C ASP A 67 4.43 2.05 -16.34
N TYR A 68 4.78 2.63 -15.19
CA TYR A 68 4.92 4.10 -15.01
C TYR A 68 6.28 4.54 -14.45
#